data_AF-A0A6L6TGJ5-F1
#
_entry.id   AF-A0A6L6TGJ5-F1
#
_cell.length_a   1.000
_cell.length_b   1.000
_cell.length_c   1.000
_cell.angle_alpha   90.00
_cell.angle_beta   90.00
_cell.angle_gamma   90.00
#
_symmetry.space_group_name_H-M   'P 1'
#
loop_
_entity.id
_entity.type
_entity.pdbx_description
1 polymer ?
#
loop_
_entity_poly.entity_id
_entity_poly.type
_entity_poly.pdbx_seq_one_letter_code
_entity_poly.pdbx_strand_id
1 'polypeptide(L)'
;MTVPIAIIGAGIAGLSAAQALQKAGQSVHLFDKGHGSGGRMASKRSDAGALDLGAQYFTARDRRFVDQVQQWVAAGWAEQWKPQLYNYRDGELTPSPDEQTRWVGVPRMSAITRGMLKDVTVNFGCRIAEVFRGKQYWHLQDTEGCSHGPFSRVVIAVPAPQATPLLASTPKLAAVAAGVQMEPTWAVALGFQTPLDTPMQGCFVQDNPLDWLARNRSKPGRDEHLDTWVLHATSSWSRQHIDLPKEEVIEQLWGEFAELVGCVVPAPTFALAHRWLYARPTSHHEWGALADADQGLYACGDWCLSGRVEGAWLSGQEAARRLLEHLD
;
A
#
# COMPACT_ATOMS: atom_id res chain seq x y z
N MET A 1 21.96 -1.59 27.21
CA MET A 1 20.77 -1.73 26.36
C MET A 1 20.79 -0.60 25.35
N THR A 2 20.77 -0.92 24.06
CA THR A 2 20.73 0.08 22.98
C THR A 2 19.32 0.68 22.89
N VAL A 3 19.22 2.01 22.85
CA VAL A 3 17.94 2.71 22.71
C VAL A 3 17.39 2.49 21.28
N PRO A 4 16.19 1.91 21.11
CA PRO A 4 15.69 1.50 19.80
C PRO A 4 15.40 2.69 18.88
N ILE A 5 15.29 2.41 17.59
CA ILE A 5 14.82 3.34 16.55
C ILE A 5 13.30 3.18 16.42
N ALA A 6 12.54 4.27 16.49
CA ALA A 6 11.11 4.24 16.22
C ALA A 6 10.83 4.31 14.71
N ILE A 7 9.86 3.54 14.24
CA ILE A 7 9.36 3.60 12.86
C ILE A 7 7.84 3.73 12.89
N ILE A 8 7.31 4.79 12.30
CA ILE A 8 5.86 5.08 12.28
C ILE A 8 5.30 4.69 10.92
N GLY A 9 4.55 3.59 10.87
CA GLY A 9 3.93 3.03 9.67
C GLY A 9 4.48 1.64 9.32
N ALA A 10 3.66 0.61 9.44
CA ALA A 10 3.95 -0.78 9.08
C ALA A 10 3.51 -1.13 7.64
N GLY A 11 3.59 -0.15 6.74
CA GLY A 11 3.57 -0.38 5.29
C GLY A 11 4.91 -0.93 4.79
N ILE A 12 4.99 -1.28 3.51
CA ILE A 12 6.22 -1.86 2.94
C ILE A 12 7.45 -0.93 3.05
N ALA A 13 7.26 0.39 3.03
CA ALA A 13 8.36 1.34 3.25
C ALA A 13 8.95 1.23 4.66
N GLY A 14 8.10 1.29 5.70
CA GLY A 14 8.56 1.19 7.09
C GLY A 14 9.14 -0.19 7.40
N LEU A 15 8.53 -1.27 6.87
CA LEU A 15 9.07 -2.63 7.02
C LEU A 15 10.39 -2.82 6.27
N SER A 16 10.55 -2.19 5.10
CA SER A 16 11.81 -2.19 4.36
C SER A 16 12.92 -1.52 5.18
N ALA A 17 12.64 -0.35 5.75
CA ALA A 17 13.57 0.33 6.66
C ALA A 17 13.90 -0.53 7.89
N ALA A 18 12.88 -1.10 8.53
CA ALA A 18 13.03 -1.97 9.71
C ALA A 18 13.97 -3.16 9.43
N GLN A 19 13.76 -3.86 8.32
CA GLN A 19 14.61 -5.00 7.96
C GLN A 19 16.05 -4.60 7.68
N ALA A 20 16.28 -3.48 6.98
CA ALA A 20 17.64 -3.00 6.71
C ALA A 20 18.37 -2.63 8.02
N LEU A 21 17.68 -1.93 8.93
CA LEU A 21 18.23 -1.54 10.24
C LEU A 21 18.52 -2.77 11.12
N GLN A 22 17.60 -3.74 11.19
CA GLN A 22 17.81 -4.98 11.94
C GLN A 22 18.97 -5.82 11.38
N LYS A 23 19.09 -5.91 10.04
CA LYS A 23 20.23 -6.58 9.40
C LYS A 23 21.56 -5.94 9.76
N ALA A 24 21.58 -4.64 10.03
CA ALA A 24 22.74 -3.89 10.53
C ALA A 24 22.88 -3.90 12.07
N GLY A 25 22.14 -4.77 12.77
CA GLY A 25 22.24 -4.94 14.22
C GLY A 25 21.52 -3.89 15.06
N GLN A 26 20.72 -3.02 14.44
CA GLN A 26 19.96 -2.00 15.17
C GLN A 26 18.64 -2.55 15.71
N SER A 27 18.27 -2.12 16.92
CA SER A 27 16.96 -2.42 17.50
C SER A 27 15.91 -1.43 16.99
N VAL A 28 14.74 -1.93 16.59
CA VAL A 28 13.65 -1.12 16.02
C VAL A 28 12.32 -1.41 16.71
N HIS A 29 11.44 -0.41 16.77
CA HIS A 29 10.07 -0.53 17.27
C HIS A 29 9.11 0.16 16.29
N LEU A 30 8.19 -0.61 15.69
CA LEU A 30 7.16 -0.07 14.81
C LEU A 30 5.90 0.36 15.54
N PHE A 31 5.25 1.39 14.98
CA PHE A 31 3.93 1.85 15.38
C PHE A 31 3.03 1.92 14.15
N ASP A 32 1.82 1.39 14.23
CA ASP A 32 0.82 1.56 13.17
C ASP A 32 -0.58 1.74 13.77
N LYS A 33 -1.33 2.69 13.22
CA LYS A 33 -2.74 2.94 13.61
C LYS A 33 -3.69 1.82 13.20
N GLY A 34 -3.30 1.00 12.22
CA GLY A 34 -4.05 -0.16 11.77
C GLY A 34 -3.91 -1.33 12.73
N HIS A 35 -4.81 -2.31 12.58
CA HIS A 35 -4.81 -3.54 13.38
C HIS A 35 -3.88 -4.63 12.82
N GLY A 36 -3.00 -4.28 11.88
CA GLY A 36 -2.09 -5.19 11.21
C GLY A 36 -1.24 -4.46 10.16
N SER A 37 -0.18 -5.12 9.70
CA SER A 37 0.74 -4.55 8.72
C SER A 37 0.17 -4.53 7.30
N GLY A 38 0.86 -3.80 6.42
CA GLY A 38 0.66 -3.80 4.98
C GLY A 38 0.20 -2.47 4.42
N GLY A 39 -0.50 -1.64 5.19
CA GLY A 39 -1.04 -0.38 4.70
C GLY A 39 -1.84 -0.57 3.40
N ARG A 40 -1.40 0.06 2.31
CA ARG A 40 -2.02 -0.08 0.97
C ARG A 40 -1.79 -1.45 0.31
N MET A 41 -0.96 -2.32 0.87
CA MET A 41 -0.82 -3.73 0.48
C MET A 41 -1.59 -4.69 1.40
N ALA A 42 -2.37 -4.16 2.36
CA ALA A 42 -3.17 -5.01 3.24
C ALA A 42 -4.28 -5.72 2.46
N SER A 43 -4.61 -6.93 2.89
CA SER A 43 -5.78 -7.68 2.40
C SER A 43 -6.87 -7.65 3.46
N LYS A 44 -8.09 -7.30 3.06
CA LYS A 44 -9.26 -7.25 3.93
C LYS A 44 -9.86 -8.65 4.04
N ARG A 45 -10.11 -9.13 5.27
CA ARG A 45 -10.92 -10.34 5.47
C ARG A 45 -12.40 -9.97 5.33
N SER A 46 -13.16 -10.81 4.64
CA SER A 46 -14.62 -10.75 4.53
C SER A 46 -15.20 -12.17 4.42
N ASP A 47 -16.52 -12.26 4.34
CA ASP A 47 -17.25 -13.51 4.10
C ASP A 47 -16.95 -14.09 2.70
N ALA A 48 -16.39 -13.28 1.80
CA ALA A 48 -15.92 -13.69 0.47
C ALA A 48 -14.43 -14.08 0.45
N GLY A 49 -13.80 -14.25 1.62
CA GLY A 49 -12.39 -14.56 1.76
C GLY A 49 -11.49 -13.32 1.92
N ALA A 50 -10.22 -13.44 1.53
CA ALA A 50 -9.27 -12.34 1.59
C ALA A 50 -9.30 -11.50 0.31
N LEU A 51 -9.62 -10.22 0.43
CA LEU A 51 -9.71 -9.28 -0.68
C LEU A 51 -8.52 -8.32 -0.67
N ASP A 52 -7.78 -8.30 -1.77
CA ASP A 52 -6.77 -7.29 -2.01
C ASP A 52 -7.50 -6.04 -2.53
N LEU A 53 -7.74 -5.01 -1.69
CA LEU A 53 -8.48 -3.79 -2.07
C LEU A 53 -7.57 -2.62 -2.45
N GLY A 54 -6.31 -2.65 -2.02
CA GLY A 54 -5.28 -1.69 -2.39
C GLY A 54 -4.48 -2.21 -3.58
N ALA A 55 -3.16 -2.31 -3.44
CA ALA A 55 -2.28 -2.82 -4.50
C ALA A 55 -2.76 -4.18 -5.03
N GLN A 56 -3.16 -4.23 -6.30
CA GLN A 56 -3.71 -5.43 -6.95
C GLN A 56 -2.62 -6.41 -7.38
N TYR A 57 -1.51 -5.84 -7.82
CA TYR A 57 -0.27 -6.47 -8.19
C TYR A 57 0.85 -5.43 -8.08
N PHE A 58 2.08 -5.85 -8.29
CA PHE A 58 3.20 -4.94 -8.52
C PHE A 58 4.16 -5.51 -9.57
N THR A 59 5.01 -4.63 -10.11
CA THR A 59 6.06 -5.00 -11.05
C THR A 59 7.42 -4.67 -10.44
N ALA A 60 8.48 -5.32 -10.92
CA ALA A 60 9.84 -5.10 -10.45
C ALA A 60 10.73 -4.74 -11.63
N ARG A 61 11.52 -3.67 -11.49
CA ARG A 61 12.41 -3.08 -12.50
C ARG A 61 13.77 -2.78 -11.91
N ASP A 62 13.84 -2.20 -10.72
CA ASP A 62 15.11 -1.95 -10.01
C ASP A 62 15.71 -3.30 -9.61
N ARG A 63 17.00 -3.52 -9.93
CA ARG A 63 17.65 -4.81 -9.69
C ARG A 63 17.59 -5.25 -8.23
N ARG A 64 17.74 -4.32 -7.28
CA ARG A 64 17.69 -4.62 -5.83
C ARG A 64 16.30 -5.10 -5.43
N PHE A 65 15.27 -4.50 -6.01
CA PHE A 65 13.90 -4.90 -5.76
C PHE A 65 13.55 -6.22 -6.46
N VAL A 66 14.06 -6.46 -7.68
CA VAL A 66 13.94 -7.77 -8.35
C VAL A 66 14.52 -8.88 -7.47
N ASP A 67 15.73 -8.69 -6.95
CA ASP A 67 16.38 -9.68 -6.07
C ASP A 67 15.56 -9.88 -4.77
N GLN A 68 14.98 -8.81 -4.21
CA GLN A 68 14.10 -8.92 -3.04
C GLN A 68 12.80 -9.69 -3.34
N VAL A 69 12.20 -9.49 -4.51
CA VAL A 69 11.01 -10.23 -4.93
C VAL A 69 11.32 -11.71 -5.08
N GLN A 70 12.48 -12.07 -5.62
CA GLN A 70 12.90 -13.48 -5.69
C GLN A 70 13.05 -14.12 -4.31
N GLN A 71 13.51 -13.37 -3.30
CA GLN A 71 13.54 -13.86 -1.92
C GLN A 71 12.12 -14.10 -1.38
N TRP A 72 11.16 -13.23 -1.68
CA TRP A 72 9.76 -13.45 -1.28
C TRP A 72 9.12 -14.63 -1.98
N VAL A 73 9.47 -14.87 -3.25
CA VAL A 73 9.05 -16.06 -3.99
C VAL A 73 9.63 -17.33 -3.35
N ALA A 74 10.93 -17.35 -3.06
CA ALA A 74 11.59 -18.47 -2.39
C ALA A 74 11.01 -18.74 -0.98
N ALA A 75 10.57 -17.69 -0.28
CA ALA A 75 9.90 -17.81 1.02
C ALA A 75 8.40 -18.18 0.93
N GLY A 76 7.84 -18.31 -0.29
CA GLY A 76 6.42 -18.61 -0.52
C GLY A 76 5.47 -17.46 -0.20
N TRP A 77 5.96 -16.22 -0.14
CA TRP A 77 5.14 -15.02 0.17
C TRP A 77 4.63 -14.31 -1.07
N ALA A 78 5.22 -14.56 -2.24
CA ALA A 78 4.84 -13.95 -3.51
C ALA A 78 4.92 -14.95 -4.66
N GLU A 79 4.13 -14.73 -5.70
CA GLU A 79 4.14 -15.53 -6.92
C GLU A 79 3.81 -14.64 -8.13
N GLN A 80 4.21 -15.08 -9.33
CA GLN A 80 3.83 -14.40 -10.57
C GLN A 80 2.33 -14.60 -10.82
N TRP A 81 1.63 -13.50 -11.13
CA TRP A 81 0.25 -13.56 -11.59
C TRP A 81 0.20 -13.41 -13.12
N LYS A 82 -0.51 -14.32 -13.79
CA LYS A 82 -0.63 -14.40 -15.25
C LYS A 82 -2.11 -14.28 -15.68
N PRO A 83 -2.73 -13.10 -15.52
CA PRO A 83 -4.13 -12.92 -15.89
C PRO A 83 -4.34 -12.90 -17.40
N GLN A 84 -5.49 -13.38 -17.85
CA GLN A 84 -6.03 -13.02 -19.15
C GLN A 84 -6.53 -11.57 -19.11
N LEU A 85 -5.74 -10.66 -19.69
CA LEU A 85 -5.98 -9.22 -19.64
C LEU A 85 -6.77 -8.74 -20.86
N TYR A 86 -7.61 -7.74 -20.61
CA TYR A 86 -8.38 -7.02 -21.61
C TYR A 86 -8.14 -5.51 -21.49
N ASN A 87 -8.52 -4.77 -22.53
CA ASN A 87 -8.65 -3.33 -22.51
C ASN A 87 -10.10 -2.97 -22.84
N TYR A 88 -10.64 -1.98 -22.16
CA TYR A 88 -11.93 -1.38 -22.48
C TYR A 88 -11.74 0.08 -22.85
N ARG A 89 -12.12 0.45 -24.06
CA ARG A 89 -12.04 1.81 -24.60
C ARG A 89 -13.11 2.01 -25.66
N ASP A 90 -13.71 3.20 -25.70
CA ASP A 90 -14.70 3.57 -26.72
C ASP A 90 -15.88 2.57 -26.83
N GLY A 91 -16.27 1.94 -25.72
CA GLY A 91 -17.34 0.93 -25.68
C GLY A 91 -16.93 -0.48 -26.13
N GLU A 92 -15.66 -0.69 -26.50
CA GLU A 92 -15.17 -1.97 -26.99
C GLU A 92 -14.26 -2.68 -25.98
N LEU A 93 -14.56 -3.96 -25.73
CA LEU A 93 -13.74 -4.85 -24.92
C LEU A 93 -12.85 -5.73 -25.82
N THR A 94 -11.54 -5.58 -25.71
CA THR A 94 -10.57 -6.32 -26.56
C THR A 94 -9.48 -6.99 -25.72
N PRO A 95 -8.95 -8.16 -26.13
CA PRO A 95 -7.79 -8.77 -25.47
C PRO A 95 -6.59 -7.83 -25.44
N SER A 96 -5.89 -7.77 -24.31
CA SER A 96 -4.72 -6.92 -24.14
C SER A 96 -3.44 -7.68 -24.50
N PRO A 97 -2.55 -7.11 -25.33
CA PRO A 97 -1.26 -7.73 -25.67
C PRO A 97 -0.18 -7.50 -24.58
N ASP A 98 -0.58 -7.17 -23.36
CA ASP A 98 0.34 -6.84 -22.27
C ASP A 98 1.11 -8.07 -21.77
N GLU A 99 2.44 -8.03 -21.91
CA GLU A 99 3.36 -9.09 -21.47
C GLU A 99 4.12 -8.74 -20.19
N GLN A 100 3.75 -7.65 -19.50
CA GLN A 100 4.45 -7.20 -18.31
C GLN A 100 4.32 -8.24 -17.19
N THR A 101 5.46 -8.71 -16.68
CA THR A 101 5.48 -9.60 -15.51
C THR A 101 4.93 -8.88 -14.28
N ARG A 102 3.94 -9.50 -13.63
CA ARG A 102 3.25 -9.01 -12.43
C ARG A 102 3.40 -9.99 -11.28
N TRP A 103 3.56 -9.44 -10.08
CA TRP A 103 3.72 -10.20 -8.85
C TRP A 103 2.57 -9.88 -7.89
N VAL A 104 2.16 -10.89 -7.13
CA VAL A 104 1.17 -10.75 -6.06
C VAL A 104 1.64 -11.51 -4.82
N GLY A 105 1.23 -11.06 -3.64
CA GLY A 105 1.43 -11.86 -2.42
C GLY A 105 0.57 -13.12 -2.41
N VAL A 106 1.02 -14.20 -1.77
CA VAL A 106 0.32 -15.50 -1.69
C VAL A 106 0.23 -15.96 -0.22
N PRO A 107 -0.94 -16.39 0.28
CA PRO A 107 -2.24 -16.55 -0.41
C PRO A 107 -3.00 -15.23 -0.63
N ARG A 108 -2.41 -14.09 -0.28
CA ARG A 108 -3.03 -12.75 -0.34
C ARG A 108 -1.96 -11.67 -0.36
N MET A 109 -2.22 -10.47 -0.87
CA MET A 109 -1.21 -9.42 -1.01
C MET A 109 -0.48 -9.10 0.31
N SER A 110 -1.20 -9.11 1.43
CA SER A 110 -0.64 -8.88 2.77
C SER A 110 0.36 -9.93 3.24
N ALA A 111 0.51 -11.08 2.57
CA ALA A 111 1.49 -12.10 2.94
C ALA A 111 2.92 -11.56 2.92
N ILE A 112 3.25 -10.69 1.95
CA ILE A 112 4.58 -10.08 1.81
C ILE A 112 4.93 -9.28 3.06
N THR A 113 4.08 -8.33 3.43
CA THR A 113 4.33 -7.43 4.57
C THR A 113 4.18 -8.13 5.92
N ARG A 114 3.43 -9.23 6.00
CA ARG A 114 3.42 -10.08 7.20
C ARG A 114 4.69 -10.91 7.34
N GLY A 115 5.21 -11.45 6.23
CA GLY A 115 6.50 -12.13 6.21
C GLY A 115 7.63 -11.18 6.60
N MET A 116 7.61 -9.95 6.09
CA MET A 116 8.61 -8.94 6.43
C MET A 116 8.58 -8.48 7.90
N LEU A 117 7.40 -8.51 8.53
CA LEU A 117 7.20 -8.12 9.93
C LEU A 117 7.77 -9.14 10.92
N LYS A 118 8.09 -10.37 10.48
CA LYS A 118 8.58 -11.42 11.36
C LYS A 118 9.78 -10.91 12.18
N ASP A 119 9.74 -11.14 13.50
CA ASP A 119 10.77 -10.75 14.46
C ASP A 119 10.93 -9.22 14.65
N VAL A 120 9.90 -8.44 14.31
CA VAL A 120 9.86 -7.00 14.57
C VAL A 120 8.85 -6.65 15.65
N THR A 121 9.30 -5.95 16.69
CA THR A 121 8.42 -5.41 17.74
C THR A 121 7.52 -4.32 17.15
N VAL A 122 6.21 -4.47 17.30
CA VAL A 122 5.22 -3.56 16.72
C VAL A 122 4.04 -3.31 17.66
N ASN A 123 3.61 -2.05 17.74
CA ASN A 123 2.37 -1.63 18.39
C ASN A 123 1.32 -1.31 17.31
N PHE A 124 0.36 -2.21 17.13
CA PHE A 124 -0.82 -1.98 16.30
C PHE A 124 -1.92 -1.26 17.07
N GLY A 125 -2.86 -0.64 16.35
CA GLY A 125 -3.90 0.20 16.94
C GLY A 125 -3.36 1.49 17.58
N CYS A 126 -2.08 1.81 17.36
CA CYS A 126 -1.41 2.94 17.98
C CYS A 126 -1.20 4.05 16.95
N ARG A 127 -2.04 5.08 16.99
CA ARG A 127 -1.92 6.24 16.11
C ARG A 127 -1.04 7.29 16.78
N ILE A 128 0.21 7.41 16.32
CA ILE A 128 1.09 8.50 16.74
C ILE A 128 0.51 9.85 16.28
N ALA A 129 0.38 10.77 17.23
CA ALA A 129 -0.09 12.14 17.05
C ALA A 129 1.09 13.12 17.01
N GLU A 130 2.10 12.91 17.86
CA GLU A 130 3.24 13.82 18.00
C GLU A 130 4.58 13.09 18.04
N VAL A 131 5.60 13.75 17.51
CA VAL A 131 7.00 13.30 17.51
C VAL A 131 7.85 14.47 18.01
N PHE A 132 8.49 14.31 19.17
CA PHE A 132 9.26 15.37 19.79
C PHE A 132 10.58 14.85 20.36
N ARG A 133 11.58 15.73 20.40
CA ARG A 133 12.92 15.41 20.89
C ARG A 133 13.13 16.07 22.24
N GLY A 134 13.51 15.29 23.24
CA GLY A 134 14.06 15.79 24.50
C GLY A 134 15.52 16.21 24.33
N LYS A 135 16.28 16.28 25.43
CA LYS A 135 17.70 16.66 25.38
C LYS A 135 18.58 15.67 24.62
N GLN A 136 18.23 14.39 24.61
CA GLN A 136 19.03 13.31 24.02
C GLN A 136 18.21 12.40 23.11
N TYR A 137 16.99 12.05 23.53
CA TYR A 137 16.17 11.04 22.88
C TYR A 137 14.89 11.60 22.27
N TRP A 138 14.37 10.87 21.31
CA TRP A 138 13.05 11.05 20.73
C TRP A 138 11.99 10.37 21.58
N HIS A 139 10.80 10.96 21.58
CA HIS A 139 9.60 10.44 22.20
C HIS A 139 8.43 10.61 21.24
N LEU A 140 7.48 9.69 21.33
CA LEU A 140 6.24 9.73 20.56
C LEU A 140 5.07 9.85 21.53
N GLN A 141 4.04 10.59 21.15
CA GLN A 141 2.74 10.56 21.83
C GLN A 141 1.68 10.07 20.86
N ASP A 142 0.86 9.11 21.29
CA ASP A 142 -0.29 8.65 20.51
C ASP A 142 -1.56 9.47 20.78
N THR A 143 -2.61 9.22 20.01
CA THR A 143 -3.89 9.91 20.15
C THR A 143 -4.63 9.61 21.45
N GLU A 144 -4.20 8.62 22.23
CA GLU A 144 -4.74 8.32 23.56
C GLU A 144 -3.95 9.06 24.67
N GLY A 145 -2.93 9.82 24.29
CA GLY A 145 -2.07 10.56 25.21
C GLY A 145 -0.94 9.72 25.81
N CYS A 146 -0.80 8.45 25.42
CA CYS A 146 0.28 7.59 25.90
C CYS A 146 1.61 7.98 25.26
N SER A 147 2.64 8.08 26.11
CA SER A 147 4.01 8.40 25.70
C SER A 147 4.81 7.13 25.47
N HIS A 148 5.58 7.11 24.38
CA HIS A 148 6.44 6.00 23.96
C HIS A 148 7.89 6.48 23.83
N GLY A 149 8.83 5.71 24.35
CA GLY A 149 10.27 5.99 24.26
C GLY A 149 11.04 5.57 25.51
N PRO A 150 12.33 5.93 25.61
CA PRO A 150 13.08 6.77 24.66
C PRO A 150 13.41 6.05 23.35
N PHE A 151 13.58 6.83 22.28
CA PHE A 151 14.08 6.38 20.97
C PHE A 151 15.34 7.14 20.55
N SER A 152 16.27 6.47 19.88
CA SER A 152 17.52 7.09 19.41
C SER A 152 17.32 7.92 18.15
N ARG A 153 16.43 7.46 17.25
CA ARG A 153 16.09 8.05 15.95
C ARG A 153 14.63 7.73 15.62
N VAL A 154 14.04 8.45 14.66
CA VAL A 154 12.66 8.23 14.19
C VAL A 154 12.62 8.17 12.66
N VAL A 155 11.94 7.15 12.11
CA VAL A 155 11.60 7.04 10.69
C VAL A 155 10.08 7.15 10.53
N ILE A 156 9.63 8.13 9.77
CA ILE A 156 8.21 8.35 9.43
C ILE A 156 7.93 7.69 8.08
N ALA A 157 7.10 6.65 8.07
CA ALA A 157 6.81 5.80 6.91
C ALA A 157 5.31 5.78 6.56
N VAL A 158 4.65 6.95 6.65
CA VAL A 158 3.23 7.15 6.35
C VAL A 158 3.05 8.00 5.07
N PRO A 159 1.85 8.02 4.44
CA PRO A 159 1.53 8.96 3.36
C PRO A 159 1.91 10.40 3.69
N ALA A 160 2.36 11.17 2.70
CA ALA A 160 2.91 12.51 2.94
C ALA A 160 1.99 13.45 3.74
N PRO A 161 0.66 13.54 3.47
CA PRO A 161 -0.23 14.36 4.29
C PRO A 161 -0.33 13.92 5.76
N GLN A 162 -0.09 12.63 6.04
CA GLN A 162 -0.03 12.10 7.40
C GLN A 162 1.35 12.28 8.03
N ALA A 163 2.41 12.42 7.22
CA ALA A 163 3.78 12.63 7.69
C ALA A 163 4.02 14.09 8.11
N THR A 164 3.40 15.05 7.43
CA THR A 164 3.55 16.50 7.70
C THR A 164 3.43 16.88 9.18
N PRO A 165 2.36 16.52 9.93
CA PRO A 165 2.27 16.87 11.35
C PRO A 165 3.33 16.16 12.21
N LEU A 166 3.77 14.96 11.81
CA LEU A 166 4.80 14.20 12.53
C LEU A 166 6.22 14.76 12.30
N LEU A 167 6.39 15.60 11.28
CA LEU A 167 7.65 16.27 10.92
C LEU A 167 7.76 17.69 11.52
N ALA A 168 6.85 18.09 12.42
CA ALA A 168 6.79 19.47 12.93
C ALA A 168 8.09 19.97 13.58
N SER A 169 8.91 19.07 14.15
CA SER A 169 10.23 19.38 14.72
C SER A 169 11.29 19.74 13.68
N THR A 170 11.08 19.41 12.41
CA THR A 170 11.93 19.83 11.28
C THR A 170 11.07 20.51 10.19
N PRO A 171 10.80 21.83 10.30
CA PRO A 171 9.90 22.56 9.40
C PRO A 171 10.24 22.44 7.90
N LYS A 172 11.53 22.29 7.55
CA LYS A 172 11.96 22.07 6.17
C LYS A 172 11.43 20.76 5.60
N LEU A 173 11.51 19.66 6.36
CA LEU A 173 10.98 18.37 5.92
C LEU A 173 9.45 18.37 5.89
N ALA A 174 8.82 18.98 6.89
CA ALA A 174 7.37 19.14 6.94
C ALA A 174 6.84 19.92 5.71
N ALA A 175 7.52 20.99 5.29
CA ALA A 175 7.16 21.76 4.11
C ALA A 175 7.28 20.94 2.81
N VAL A 176 8.34 20.14 2.67
CA VAL A 176 8.49 19.23 1.51
C VAL A 176 7.37 18.20 1.49
N ALA A 177 7.07 17.54 2.62
CA ALA A 177 5.99 16.56 2.71
C ALA A 177 4.61 17.18 2.45
N ALA A 178 4.36 18.40 2.94
CA ALA A 178 3.10 19.13 2.71
C ALA A 178 2.86 19.48 1.23
N GLY A 179 3.93 19.66 0.45
CA GLY A 179 3.84 19.93 -0.99
C GLY A 179 3.44 18.71 -1.83
N VAL A 180 3.52 17.50 -1.28
CA VAL A 180 3.22 16.25 -2.00
C VAL A 180 1.73 16.01 -2.04
N GLN A 181 1.15 16.13 -3.23
CA GLN A 181 -0.25 15.81 -3.47
C GLN A 181 -0.45 14.30 -3.62
N MET A 182 -1.50 13.79 -2.98
CA MET A 182 -1.90 12.39 -3.05
C MET A 182 -3.32 12.28 -3.60
N GLU A 183 -3.48 11.37 -4.56
CA GLU A 183 -4.73 11.08 -5.23
C GLU A 183 -5.59 10.09 -4.45
N PRO A 184 -6.91 10.31 -4.38
CA PRO A 184 -7.82 9.33 -3.83
C PRO A 184 -8.16 8.23 -4.85
N THR A 185 -8.56 7.06 -4.34
CA THR A 185 -9.13 5.97 -5.13
C THR A 185 -10.25 5.30 -4.35
N TRP A 186 -11.43 5.20 -4.96
CA TRP A 186 -12.46 4.26 -4.52
C TRP A 186 -12.17 2.87 -5.07
N ALA A 187 -12.25 1.87 -4.19
CA ALA A 187 -12.15 0.46 -4.54
C ALA A 187 -13.44 -0.26 -4.13
N VAL A 188 -14.04 -1.01 -5.05
CA VAL A 188 -15.22 -1.84 -4.79
C VAL A 188 -14.87 -3.30 -5.01
N ALA A 189 -15.24 -4.16 -4.08
CA ALA A 189 -15.23 -5.59 -4.28
C ALA A 189 -16.65 -6.11 -4.46
N LEU A 190 -16.86 -6.93 -5.48
CA LEU A 190 -18.11 -7.63 -5.76
C LEU A 190 -17.85 -9.13 -5.65
N GLY A 191 -18.79 -9.90 -5.12
CA GLY A 191 -18.75 -11.35 -5.05
C GLY A 191 -20.01 -11.96 -5.65
N PHE A 192 -19.84 -12.98 -6.47
CA PHE A 192 -20.92 -13.69 -7.13
C PHE A 192 -20.91 -15.18 -6.76
N GLN A 193 -22.09 -15.76 -6.51
CA GLN A 193 -22.21 -17.19 -6.17
C GLN A 193 -21.84 -18.09 -7.34
N THR A 194 -22.28 -17.71 -8.54
CA THR A 194 -21.93 -18.38 -9.79
C THR A 194 -20.85 -17.55 -10.48
N PRO A 195 -19.75 -18.17 -10.95
CA PRO A 195 -18.72 -17.44 -11.69
C PRO A 195 -19.29 -16.77 -12.93
N LEU A 196 -18.86 -15.53 -13.19
CA LEU A 196 -19.23 -14.82 -14.41
C LEU A 196 -18.70 -15.56 -15.64
N ASP A 197 -19.52 -15.63 -16.69
CA ASP A 197 -19.23 -16.30 -17.96
C ASP A 197 -18.35 -15.40 -18.86
N THR A 198 -17.12 -15.21 -18.40
CA THR A 198 -16.09 -14.45 -19.12
C THR A 198 -14.72 -15.07 -18.86
N PRO A 199 -13.85 -15.17 -19.89
CA PRO A 199 -12.47 -15.58 -19.70
C PRO A 199 -11.60 -14.49 -19.07
N MET A 200 -12.08 -13.25 -19.04
CA MET A 200 -11.37 -12.10 -18.50
C MET A 200 -10.99 -12.30 -17.03
N GLN A 201 -9.77 -11.91 -16.68
CA GLN A 201 -9.24 -11.95 -15.32
C GLN A 201 -8.70 -10.60 -14.86
N GLY A 202 -8.50 -9.65 -15.77
CA GLY A 202 -8.31 -8.24 -15.46
C GLY A 202 -8.54 -7.37 -16.68
N CYS A 203 -8.84 -6.09 -16.46
CA CYS A 203 -9.07 -5.14 -17.54
C CYS A 203 -8.50 -3.77 -17.20
N PHE A 204 -7.82 -3.16 -18.17
CA PHE A 204 -7.51 -1.74 -18.14
C PHE A 204 -8.65 -0.98 -18.79
N VAL A 205 -9.21 -0.01 -18.07
CA VAL A 205 -10.39 0.72 -18.52
C VAL A 205 -10.00 2.17 -18.83
N GLN A 206 -10.50 2.70 -19.94
CA GLN A 206 -10.36 4.10 -20.32
C GLN A 206 -11.74 4.74 -20.52
N ASP A 207 -11.79 6.07 -20.44
CA ASP A 207 -13.00 6.87 -20.70
C ASP A 207 -14.23 6.42 -19.89
N ASN A 208 -13.97 5.98 -18.65
CA ASN A 208 -14.94 5.37 -17.74
C ASN A 208 -14.63 5.77 -16.28
N PRO A 209 -15.62 5.73 -15.36
CA PRO A 209 -15.35 5.81 -13.92
C PRO A 209 -14.32 4.79 -13.40
N LEU A 210 -14.24 3.60 -14.00
CA LEU A 210 -13.26 2.56 -13.69
C LEU A 210 -11.91 2.83 -14.38
N ASP A 211 -10.80 2.53 -13.67
CA ASP A 211 -9.43 2.52 -14.23
C ASP A 211 -8.90 1.10 -14.42
N TRP A 212 -9.33 0.19 -13.54
CA TRP A 212 -8.82 -1.17 -13.45
C TRP A 212 -9.82 -2.08 -12.77
N LEU A 213 -9.82 -3.34 -13.19
CA LEU A 213 -10.50 -4.42 -12.48
C LEU A 213 -9.71 -5.71 -12.52
N ALA A 214 -9.87 -6.54 -11.50
CA ALA A 214 -9.22 -7.84 -11.38
C ALA A 214 -10.14 -8.89 -10.78
N ARG A 215 -10.15 -10.07 -11.38
CA ARG A 215 -10.80 -11.28 -10.85
C ARG A 215 -9.89 -11.88 -9.79
N ASN A 216 -10.23 -11.72 -8.51
CA ASN A 216 -9.37 -12.10 -7.39
C ASN A 216 -9.02 -13.59 -7.39
N ARG A 217 -9.97 -14.48 -7.69
CA ARG A 217 -9.73 -15.93 -7.76
C ARG A 217 -8.70 -16.36 -8.81
N SER A 218 -8.40 -15.52 -9.80
CA SER A 218 -7.34 -15.81 -10.79
C SER A 218 -5.93 -15.63 -10.23
N LYS A 219 -5.79 -14.99 -9.06
CA LYS A 219 -4.50 -14.79 -8.41
C LYS A 219 -4.12 -16.09 -7.67
N PRO A 220 -2.83 -16.46 -7.60
CA PRO A 220 -2.39 -17.72 -6.98
C PRO A 220 -2.82 -17.88 -5.51
N GLY A 221 -3.39 -19.03 -5.15
CA GLY A 221 -3.74 -19.38 -3.77
C GLY A 221 -4.88 -18.57 -3.14
N ARG A 222 -5.76 -17.96 -3.95
CA ARG A 222 -6.95 -17.23 -3.46
C ARG A 222 -8.12 -18.18 -3.20
N ASP A 223 -9.05 -17.71 -2.39
CA ASP A 223 -10.31 -18.40 -2.15
C ASP A 223 -11.16 -18.44 -3.44
N GLU A 224 -11.78 -19.58 -3.71
CA GLU A 224 -12.58 -19.83 -4.91
C GLU A 224 -14.07 -20.08 -4.60
N HIS A 225 -14.52 -19.86 -3.36
CA HIS A 225 -15.92 -20.05 -2.98
C HIS A 225 -16.84 -19.05 -3.68
N LEU A 226 -16.48 -17.76 -3.69
CA LEU A 226 -17.20 -16.71 -4.43
C LEU A 226 -16.37 -16.16 -5.57
N ASP A 227 -17.00 -15.82 -6.69
CA ASP A 227 -16.32 -15.18 -7.81
C ASP A 227 -16.17 -13.71 -7.51
N THR A 228 -15.00 -13.38 -6.94
CA THR A 228 -14.74 -12.04 -6.44
C THR A 228 -13.99 -11.20 -7.46
N TRP A 229 -14.49 -9.99 -7.67
CA TRP A 229 -13.91 -8.98 -8.54
C TRP A 229 -13.58 -7.75 -7.70
N VAL A 230 -12.42 -7.15 -7.93
CA VAL A 230 -12.05 -5.85 -7.34
C VAL A 230 -11.97 -4.85 -8.46
N LEU A 231 -12.71 -3.76 -8.30
CA LEU A 231 -12.86 -2.65 -9.21
C LEU A 231 -12.18 -1.43 -8.57
N HIS A 232 -11.33 -0.76 -9.34
CA HIS A 232 -10.70 0.51 -8.96
C HIS A 232 -11.23 1.61 -9.84
N ALA A 233 -11.75 2.67 -9.21
CA ALA A 233 -12.15 3.87 -9.91
C ALA A 233 -10.94 4.73 -10.28
N THR A 234 -11.09 5.52 -11.33
CA THR A 234 -10.14 6.58 -11.67
C THR A 234 -10.02 7.57 -10.52
N SER A 235 -8.86 8.23 -10.40
CA SER A 235 -8.66 9.22 -9.32
C SER A 235 -9.47 10.50 -9.54
N SER A 236 -9.76 10.85 -10.79
CA SER A 236 -10.65 11.97 -11.14
C SER A 236 -12.07 11.70 -10.68
N TRP A 237 -12.65 10.54 -11.03
CA TRP A 237 -13.97 10.14 -10.58
C TRP A 237 -14.01 10.03 -9.05
N SER A 238 -12.99 9.41 -8.44
CA SER A 238 -12.91 9.24 -7.00
C SER A 238 -12.88 10.57 -6.24
N ARG A 239 -12.25 11.61 -6.80
CA ARG A 239 -12.22 12.94 -6.21
C ARG A 239 -13.57 13.64 -6.29
N GLN A 240 -14.25 13.54 -7.43
CA GLN A 240 -15.59 14.12 -7.62
C GLN A 240 -16.62 13.47 -6.69
N HIS A 241 -16.44 12.18 -6.38
CA HIS A 241 -17.34 11.37 -5.58
C HIS A 241 -16.76 11.00 -4.21
N ILE A 242 -15.85 11.82 -3.68
CA ILE A 242 -15.09 11.44 -2.49
C ILE A 242 -15.97 11.24 -1.26
N ASP A 243 -17.04 12.02 -1.13
CA ASP A 243 -17.95 12.00 0.01
C ASP A 243 -19.21 11.16 -0.21
N LEU A 244 -19.32 10.44 -1.34
CA LEU A 244 -20.46 9.55 -1.57
C LEU A 244 -20.55 8.45 -0.50
N PRO A 245 -21.78 8.06 -0.10
CA PRO A 245 -22.02 6.83 0.65
C PRO A 245 -21.47 5.60 -0.09
N LYS A 246 -21.07 4.58 0.67
CA LYS A 246 -20.44 3.39 0.10
C LYS A 246 -21.39 2.63 -0.83
N GLU A 247 -22.67 2.64 -0.50
CA GLU A 247 -23.74 1.96 -1.20
C GLU A 247 -23.92 2.57 -2.59
N GLU A 248 -23.91 3.90 -2.70
CA GLU A 248 -23.98 4.61 -3.99
C GLU A 248 -22.74 4.37 -4.85
N VAL A 249 -21.55 4.32 -4.24
CA VAL A 249 -20.31 3.98 -4.96
C VAL A 249 -20.35 2.55 -5.49
N ILE A 250 -20.87 1.60 -4.71
CA ILE A 250 -21.05 0.21 -5.14
C ILE A 250 -21.99 0.15 -6.33
N GLU A 251 -23.15 0.81 -6.23
CA GLU A 251 -24.16 0.81 -7.29
C GLU A 251 -23.59 1.37 -8.61
N GLN A 252 -22.95 2.54 -8.55
CA GLN A 252 -22.38 3.17 -9.74
C GLN A 252 -21.27 2.32 -10.37
N LEU A 253 -20.28 1.86 -9.60
CA LEU A 253 -19.17 1.08 -10.15
C LEU A 253 -19.59 -0.35 -10.56
N TRP A 254 -20.64 -0.90 -9.96
CA TRP A 254 -21.25 -2.15 -10.43
C TRP A 254 -21.96 -1.96 -11.76
N GLY A 255 -22.67 -0.84 -11.96
CA GLY A 255 -23.28 -0.49 -13.24
C GLY A 255 -22.25 -0.45 -14.37
N GLU A 256 -21.17 0.31 -14.17
CA GLU A 256 -20.05 0.40 -15.13
C GLU A 256 -19.41 -0.96 -15.42
N PHE A 257 -19.22 -1.78 -14.38
CA PHE A 257 -18.71 -3.14 -14.53
C PHE A 257 -19.65 -4.06 -15.33
N ALA A 258 -20.96 -3.94 -15.12
CA ALA A 258 -21.96 -4.72 -15.82
C ALA A 258 -22.04 -4.37 -17.30
N GLU A 259 -21.84 -3.09 -17.66
CA GLU A 259 -21.79 -2.65 -19.05
C GLU A 259 -20.55 -3.16 -19.80
N LEU A 260 -19.38 -3.21 -19.12
CA LEU A 260 -18.12 -3.54 -19.80
C LEU A 260 -17.81 -5.04 -19.92
N VAL A 261 -18.29 -5.90 -19.00
CA VAL A 261 -17.76 -7.28 -18.84
C VAL A 261 -18.10 -8.23 -20.00
N GLY A 262 -19.07 -7.85 -20.85
CA GLY A 262 -19.46 -8.61 -22.04
C GLY A 262 -20.26 -9.88 -21.76
N CYS A 263 -20.78 -10.05 -20.55
CA CYS A 263 -21.64 -11.16 -20.15
C CYS A 263 -22.77 -10.69 -19.23
N VAL A 264 -23.74 -11.57 -18.93
CA VAL A 264 -24.78 -11.26 -17.94
C VAL A 264 -24.15 -11.19 -16.54
N VAL A 265 -24.35 -10.07 -15.84
CA VAL A 265 -23.90 -9.88 -14.46
C VAL A 265 -25.10 -9.94 -13.52
N PRO A 266 -25.24 -10.98 -12.70
CA PRO A 266 -26.29 -11.03 -11.68
C PRO A 266 -26.03 -10.01 -10.57
N ALA A 267 -27.02 -9.80 -9.70
CA ALA A 267 -26.80 -9.03 -8.49
C ALA A 267 -25.67 -9.67 -7.65
N PRO A 268 -24.69 -8.89 -7.15
CA PRO A 268 -23.63 -9.42 -6.32
C PRO A 268 -24.22 -9.91 -4.99
N THR A 269 -23.81 -11.10 -4.55
CA THR A 269 -24.20 -11.66 -3.25
C THR A 269 -23.34 -11.12 -2.11
N PHE A 270 -22.23 -10.45 -2.46
CA PHE A 270 -21.36 -9.73 -1.56
C PHE A 270 -20.90 -8.44 -2.23
N ALA A 271 -20.91 -7.32 -1.51
CA ALA A 271 -20.31 -6.07 -1.98
C ALA A 271 -19.61 -5.33 -0.84
N LEU A 272 -18.51 -4.65 -1.16
CA LEU A 272 -17.74 -3.86 -0.21
C LEU A 272 -17.04 -2.68 -0.89
N ALA A 273 -17.23 -1.47 -0.37
CA ALA A 273 -16.48 -0.29 -0.81
C ALA A 273 -15.40 0.12 0.20
N HIS A 274 -14.27 0.59 -0.31
CA HIS A 274 -13.19 1.19 0.47
C HIS A 274 -12.67 2.47 -0.19
N ARG A 275 -12.55 3.53 0.61
CA ARG A 275 -12.06 4.85 0.19
C ARG A 275 -10.60 5.02 0.61
N TRP A 276 -9.68 4.93 -0.35
CA TRP A 276 -8.28 5.28 -0.13
C TRP A 276 -8.09 6.78 -0.37
N LEU A 277 -8.09 7.60 0.69
CA LEU A 277 -7.88 9.06 0.56
C LEU A 277 -6.50 9.42 0.00
N TYR A 278 -5.49 8.58 0.30
CA TYR A 278 -4.10 8.78 -0.09
C TYR A 278 -3.59 7.53 -0.81
N ALA A 279 -4.19 7.22 -1.96
CA ALA A 279 -3.96 5.98 -2.69
C ALA A 279 -2.58 5.96 -3.37
N ARG A 280 -2.25 7.03 -4.12
CA ARG A 280 -1.01 7.18 -4.88
C ARG A 280 -0.57 8.66 -4.94
N PRO A 281 0.72 8.99 -5.06
CA PRO A 281 1.15 10.36 -5.30
C PRO A 281 0.75 10.80 -6.72
N THR A 282 0.53 12.09 -6.92
CA THR A 282 0.23 12.65 -8.26
C THR A 282 1.43 12.61 -9.20
N SER A 283 2.64 12.68 -8.64
CA SER A 283 3.88 12.87 -9.37
C SER A 283 4.94 11.91 -8.85
N HIS A 284 5.86 11.54 -9.74
CA HIS A 284 7.09 10.86 -9.37
C HIS A 284 8.09 11.86 -8.77
N HIS A 285 8.88 11.39 -7.81
CA HIS A 285 9.98 12.13 -7.22
C HIS A 285 11.27 11.30 -7.28
N GLU A 286 12.42 11.94 -7.07
CA GLU A 286 13.73 11.29 -7.07
C GLU A 286 14.48 11.46 -5.74
N TRP A 287 13.76 11.83 -4.68
CA TRP A 287 14.36 12.09 -3.37
C TRP A 287 14.93 10.84 -2.70
N GLY A 288 14.34 9.67 -3.00
CA GLY A 288 14.63 8.41 -2.32
C GLY A 288 14.03 8.39 -0.92
N ALA A 289 14.54 9.25 -0.04
CA ALA A 289 13.99 9.52 1.29
C ALA A 289 14.25 10.99 1.66
N LEU A 290 13.54 11.49 2.68
CA LEU A 290 13.83 12.76 3.33
C LEU A 290 14.59 12.50 4.64
N ALA A 291 15.52 13.37 4.99
CA ALA A 291 16.33 13.20 6.20
C ALA A 291 16.77 14.55 6.78
N ASP A 292 16.77 14.61 8.11
CA ASP A 292 17.51 15.55 8.93
C ASP A 292 18.36 14.70 9.88
N ALA A 293 19.54 14.31 9.39
CA ALA A 293 20.37 13.30 10.02
C ALA A 293 20.90 13.77 11.38
N ASP A 294 21.26 15.06 11.48
CA ASP A 294 21.72 15.71 12.72
C ASP A 294 20.64 15.67 13.81
N GLN A 295 19.36 15.84 13.41
CA GLN A 295 18.24 15.65 14.32
C GLN A 295 17.89 14.17 14.54
N GLY A 296 18.23 13.31 13.59
CA GLY A 296 17.94 11.90 13.63
C GLY A 296 16.50 11.57 13.23
N LEU A 297 15.92 12.39 12.34
CA LEU A 297 14.56 12.26 11.83
C LEU A 297 14.58 11.98 10.33
N TYR A 298 13.88 10.94 9.91
CA TYR A 298 13.84 10.47 8.52
C TYR A 298 12.39 10.31 8.07
N ALA A 299 12.11 10.50 6.78
CA ALA A 299 10.80 10.21 6.18
C ALA A 299 10.95 9.40 4.89
N CYS A 300 10.09 8.40 4.72
CA CYS A 300 10.09 7.53 3.55
C CYS A 300 8.68 7.14 3.13
N GLY A 301 8.54 6.71 1.89
CA GLY A 301 7.29 6.27 1.31
C GLY A 301 7.38 6.13 -0.20
N ASP A 302 6.36 5.52 -0.79
CA ASP A 302 6.20 5.50 -2.25
C ASP A 302 6.25 6.89 -2.88
N TRP A 303 5.77 7.89 -2.14
CA TRP A 303 5.73 9.30 -2.54
C TRP A 303 7.09 9.97 -2.63
N CYS A 304 8.15 9.41 -2.05
CA CYS A 304 9.52 9.89 -2.26
C CYS A 304 10.13 9.42 -3.59
N LEU A 305 9.45 8.49 -4.28
CA LEU A 305 9.91 7.85 -5.51
C LEU A 305 8.76 7.69 -6.52
N SER A 306 8.45 6.45 -6.92
CA SER A 306 7.61 6.13 -8.08
C SER A 306 6.11 6.00 -7.79
N GLY A 307 5.66 6.13 -6.54
CA GLY A 307 4.25 5.89 -6.19
C GLY A 307 3.80 4.43 -6.28
N ARG A 308 4.75 3.50 -6.45
CA ARG A 308 4.52 2.05 -6.58
C ARG A 308 5.09 1.29 -5.38
N VAL A 309 4.71 0.02 -5.25
CA VAL A 309 5.27 -0.91 -4.23
C VAL A 309 6.80 -0.91 -4.25
N GLU A 310 7.40 -0.96 -5.44
CA GLU A 310 8.85 -0.87 -5.62
C GLU A 310 9.43 0.43 -5.04
N GLY A 311 8.83 1.58 -5.37
CA GLY A 311 9.26 2.87 -4.84
C GLY A 311 9.15 2.95 -3.32
N ALA A 312 8.08 2.41 -2.73
CA ALA A 312 7.95 2.35 -1.28
C ALA A 312 9.07 1.52 -0.64
N TRP A 313 9.35 0.33 -1.18
CA TRP A 313 10.41 -0.53 -0.66
C TRP A 313 11.79 0.14 -0.78
N LEU A 314 12.11 0.72 -1.94
CA LEU A 314 13.37 1.44 -2.17
C LEU A 314 13.52 2.65 -1.24
N SER A 315 12.44 3.39 -1.01
CA SER A 315 12.45 4.54 -0.11
C SER A 315 12.75 4.14 1.34
N GLY A 316 12.21 3.01 1.79
CA GLY A 316 12.54 2.43 3.09
C GLY A 316 14.01 2.03 3.21
N GLN A 317 14.58 1.39 2.17
CA GLN A 317 16.02 1.08 2.12
C GLN A 317 16.87 2.34 2.21
N GLU A 318 16.50 3.39 1.48
CA GLU A 318 17.24 4.65 1.46
C GLU A 318 17.21 5.38 2.81
N ALA A 319 16.06 5.40 3.49
CA ALA A 319 15.98 5.97 4.84
C ALA A 319 16.86 5.21 5.83
N ALA A 320 16.88 3.88 5.78
CA ALA A 320 17.77 3.07 6.61
C ALA A 320 19.24 3.31 6.27
N ARG A 321 19.61 3.39 4.97
CA ARG A 321 20.99 3.68 4.54
C ARG A 321 21.48 5.01 5.11
N ARG A 322 20.73 6.10 4.93
CA ARG A 322 21.10 7.43 5.45
C ARG A 322 21.21 7.45 6.98
N LEU A 323 20.38 6.67 7.67
CA LEU A 323 20.45 6.55 9.12
C LEU A 323 21.74 5.85 9.55
N LEU A 324 22.08 4.73 8.92
CA LEU A 324 23.28 3.95 9.25
C LEU A 324 24.56 4.74 8.96
N GLU A 325 24.63 5.46 7.83
CA GLU A 325 25.77 6.32 7.48
C GLU A 325 26.04 7.46 8.46
N HIS A 326 25.05 7.80 9.30
CA HIS A 326 25.18 8.82 10.34
C HIS A 326 25.36 8.21 11.75
N LEU A 327 25.34 6.88 11.86
CA LEU A 327 25.75 6.18 13.08
C LEU A 327 27.25 5.84 13.07
N ASP A 328 27.82 5.67 11.88
CA ASP A 328 29.25 5.52 11.63
C ASP A 328 30.02 6.84 11.81
#